data_AF-B8F3N8-F1
#
_entry.id   AF-B8F3N8-F1
#
_cell.length_a   1.000
_cell.length_b   1.000
_cell.length_c   1.000
_cell.angle_alpha   90.00
_cell.angle_beta   90.00
_cell.angle_gamma   90.00
#
_symmetry.space_group_name_H-M   'P 1'
#
loop_
_entity.id
_entity.type
_entity.pdbx_description
1 polymer ?
#
loop_
_entity_poly.entity_id
_entity_poly.type
_entity_poly.pdbx_seq_one_letter_code
_entity_poly.pdbx_strand_id
1 'polypeptide(L)'
;MRTLYQQRDPKEWQQFVALLKQAVAEDKTDALLSMLLTTDERTSLGLRVQIVRALLENQISQREIQQQLNTSAATITRGSNMLKTVEPDILKWIDTKLNGTKT
;
A
#
# COMPACT_ATOMS: atom_id res chain seq x y z
N MET A 1 21.41 -5.25 -13.49
CA MET A 1 20.19 -5.31 -12.65
C MET A 1 20.34 -4.26 -11.56
N ARG A 2 19.43 -3.28 -11.47
CA ARG A 2 19.56 -2.17 -10.52
C ARG A 2 18.93 -2.59 -9.20
N THR A 3 19.75 -3.01 -8.24
CA THR A 3 19.34 -3.20 -6.84
C THR A 3 19.13 -1.80 -6.24
N LEU A 4 18.01 -1.16 -6.54
CA LEU A 4 17.62 0.07 -5.87
C LEU A 4 17.03 -0.36 -4.52
N TYR A 5 17.72 0.01 -3.44
CA TYR A 5 17.40 -0.27 -2.03
C TYR A 5 17.81 -1.67 -1.54
N GLN A 6 19.12 -1.91 -1.50
CA GLN A 6 19.65 -2.82 -0.49
C GLN A 6 19.38 -2.16 0.87
N GLN A 7 18.46 -2.72 1.66
CA GLN A 7 18.22 -2.26 3.04
C GLN A 7 19.57 -2.17 3.76
N ARG A 8 19.87 -1.02 4.38
CA ARG A 8 21.17 -0.80 5.04
C ARG A 8 21.40 -1.85 6.13
N ASP A 9 20.36 -2.13 6.89
CA ASP A 9 20.28 -3.27 7.82
C ASP A 9 18.83 -3.79 7.84
N PRO A 10 18.58 -5.08 7.52
CA PRO A 10 17.26 -5.70 7.65
C PRO A 10 16.64 -5.56 9.05
N LYS A 11 17.46 -5.38 10.10
CA LYS A 11 17.00 -5.15 11.47
C LYS A 11 16.28 -3.81 11.65
N GLU A 12 16.66 -2.76 10.92
CA GLU A 12 16.02 -1.44 11.01
C GLU A 12 14.54 -1.53 10.60
N TRP A 13 14.23 -2.27 9.54
CA TRP A 13 12.84 -2.51 9.12
C TRP A 13 12.07 -3.34 10.15
N GLN A 14 12.68 -4.40 10.71
CA GLN A 14 12.03 -5.22 11.72
C GLN A 14 11.73 -4.43 13.01
N GLN A 15 12.61 -3.51 13.41
CA GLN A 15 12.40 -2.61 14.54
C GLN A 15 11.18 -1.70 14.31
N PHE A 16 11.07 -1.08 13.11
CA PHE A 16 9.89 -0.30 12.76
C PHE A 16 8.61 -1.14 12.82
N VAL A 17 8.61 -2.36 12.26
CA VAL A 17 7.45 -3.25 12.28
C VAL A 17 7.06 -3.64 13.70
N ALA A 18 8.03 -3.94 14.57
CA ALA A 18 7.77 -4.26 15.98
C ALA A 18 7.14 -3.08 16.72
N LEU A 19 7.68 -1.87 16.53
CA LEU A 19 7.15 -0.65 17.13
C LEU A 19 5.73 -0.33 16.63
N LEU A 20 5.48 -0.47 15.32
CA LEU A 20 4.16 -0.25 14.75
C LEU A 20 3.12 -1.23 15.31
N LYS A 21 3.46 -2.51 15.46
CA LYS A 21 2.58 -3.51 16.08
C LYS A 21 2.24 -3.15 17.52
N GLN A 22 3.21 -2.67 18.28
CA GLN A 22 2.98 -2.23 19.66
C GLN A 22 2.12 -0.96 19.72
N ALA A 23 2.36 0.00 18.83
CA ALA A 23 1.52 1.20 18.74
C ALA A 23 0.06 0.86 18.38
N VAL A 24 -0.18 -0.15 17.54
CA VAL A 24 -1.54 -0.66 17.28
C VAL A 24 -2.16 -1.28 18.53
N ALA A 25 -1.41 -2.10 19.27
CA ALA A 25 -1.90 -2.74 20.50
C ALA A 25 -2.21 -1.74 21.62
N GLU A 26 -1.52 -0.59 21.64
CA GLU A 26 -1.65 0.44 22.67
C GLU A 26 -2.42 1.70 22.23
N ASP A 27 -3.10 1.67 21.06
CA ASP A 27 -3.87 2.78 20.50
C ASP A 27 -3.06 4.09 20.28
N LYS A 28 -1.82 3.96 19.80
CA LYS A 28 -0.88 5.06 19.53
C LYS A 28 -0.48 5.19 18.05
N THR A 29 -1.17 4.48 17.16
CA THR A 29 -0.78 4.38 15.74
C THR A 29 -0.74 5.73 15.04
N ASP A 30 -1.76 6.57 15.22
CA ASP A 30 -1.83 7.87 14.55
C ASP A 30 -0.73 8.83 15.00
N ALA A 31 -0.43 8.85 16.30
CA ALA A 31 0.66 9.65 16.86
C ALA A 31 2.01 9.18 16.31
N LEU A 32 2.25 7.86 16.28
CA LEU A 32 3.49 7.28 15.75
C LEU A 32 3.67 7.61 14.26
N LEU A 33 2.66 7.37 13.44
CA LEU A 33 2.75 7.60 11.99
C LEU A 33 2.83 9.09 11.65
N SER A 34 2.21 9.97 12.45
CA SER A 34 2.34 11.43 12.27
C SER A 34 3.74 11.96 12.59
N MET A 35 4.46 11.28 13.48
CA MET A 35 5.86 11.61 13.78
C MET A 35 6.82 11.08 12.71
N LEU A 36 6.57 9.87 12.18
CA LEU A 36 7.48 9.20 11.26
C LEU A 36 7.28 9.57 9.79
N LEU A 37 6.07 9.97 9.40
CA LEU A 37 5.72 10.23 8.01
C LEU A 37 5.42 11.71 7.79
N THR A 38 5.96 12.24 6.69
CA THR A 38 5.57 13.54 6.17
C THR A 38 4.12 13.54 5.68
N THR A 39 3.55 14.73 5.49
CA THR A 39 2.21 14.89 4.92
C THR A 39 2.10 14.29 3.52
N ASP A 40 3.16 14.43 2.71
CA ASP A 40 3.19 13.89 1.34
C ASP A 40 3.25 12.36 1.34
N GLU A 41 4.01 11.75 2.25
CA GLU A 41 4.05 10.30 2.40
C GLU A 41 2.71 9.73 2.85
N ARG A 42 2.04 10.38 3.81
CA ARG A 42 0.68 10.00 4.25
C ARG A 42 -0.32 10.07 3.09
N THR A 43 -0.26 11.15 2.31
CA THR A 43 -1.09 11.31 1.10
C THR A 43 -0.79 10.22 0.07
N SER A 44 0.49 9.91 -0.15
CA SER A 44 0.92 8.85 -1.07
C SER A 44 0.43 7.47 -0.64
N LEU A 45 0.51 7.13 0.65
CA LEU A 45 0.01 5.86 1.18
C LEU A 45 -1.51 5.74 1.00
N GLY A 46 -2.27 6.81 1.32
CA GLY A 46 -3.71 6.85 1.09
C GLY A 46 -4.08 6.62 -0.38
N LEU A 47 -3.42 7.32 -1.30
CA LEU A 47 -3.62 7.14 -2.74
C LEU A 47 -3.30 5.70 -3.19
N ARG A 48 -2.22 5.09 -2.68
CA ARG A 48 -1.86 3.71 -3.02
C ARG A 48 -2.94 2.71 -2.60
N VAL A 49 -3.58 2.92 -1.44
CA VAL A 49 -4.71 2.10 -1.00
C VAL A 49 -5.88 2.21 -1.99
N GLN A 50 -6.21 3.42 -2.44
CA GLN A 50 -7.28 3.62 -3.43
C GLN A 50 -6.96 2.95 -4.78
N ILE A 51 -5.71 3.03 -5.23
CA ILE A 51 -5.24 2.38 -6.47
C ILE A 51 -5.36 0.86 -6.34
N VAL A 52 -4.86 0.27 -5.24
CA VAL A 52 -4.93 -1.18 -5.01
C VAL A 52 -6.38 -1.65 -4.97
N ARG A 53 -7.25 -0.92 -4.26
CA ARG A 53 -8.68 -1.21 -4.21
C ARG A 53 -9.28 -1.32 -5.61
N ALA A 54 -9.16 -0.25 -6.41
CA ALA A 54 -9.75 -0.19 -7.75
C ALA A 54 -9.18 -1.24 -8.72
N LEU A 55 -7.88 -1.54 -8.60
CA LEU A 55 -7.24 -2.59 -9.40
C LEU A 55 -7.76 -3.99 -9.05
N LEU A 56 -8.07 -4.26 -7.77
CA LEU A 56 -8.62 -5.55 -7.31
C LEU A 56 -10.13 -5.68 -7.57
N GLU A 57 -10.86 -4.57 -7.57
CA GLU A 57 -12.27 -4.53 -8.01
C GLU A 57 -12.40 -4.90 -9.49
N ASN A 58 -11.44 -4.45 -10.32
CA ASN A 58 -11.36 -4.73 -11.76
C ASN A 58 -12.65 -4.37 -12.53
N GLN A 59 -13.38 -3.34 -12.07
CA GLN A 59 -14.62 -2.87 -12.70
C GLN A 59 -14.38 -1.82 -13.79
N ILE A 60 -13.28 -1.06 -13.67
CA ILE A 60 -12.92 0.03 -14.58
C ILE A 60 -11.49 -0.15 -15.08
N SER A 61 -11.20 0.42 -16.24
CA SER A 61 -9.86 0.37 -16.85
C SER A 61 -8.83 1.15 -16.06
N GLN A 62 -7.54 0.81 -16.21
CA GLN A 62 -6.44 1.55 -15.59
C GLN A 62 -6.42 3.04 -15.98
N ARG A 63 -6.89 3.38 -17.17
CA ARG A 63 -7.04 4.76 -17.63
C ARG A 63 -8.13 5.51 -16.85
N GLU A 64 -9.25 4.85 -16.58
CA GLU A 64 -10.32 5.43 -15.77
C GLU A 64 -9.88 5.59 -14.31
N ILE A 65 -9.17 4.61 -13.74
CA ILE A 65 -8.57 4.73 -12.40
C ILE A 65 -7.63 5.94 -12.33
N GLN A 66 -6.77 6.11 -13.35
CA GLN A 66 -5.85 7.24 -13.44
C GLN A 66 -6.60 8.58 -13.39
N GLN A 67 -7.69 8.71 -14.16
CA GLN A 67 -8.50 9.92 -14.24
C GLN A 67 -9.25 10.18 -12.92
N GLN A 68 -9.89 9.16 -12.35
CA GLN A 68 -10.66 9.29 -11.11
C GLN A 68 -9.78 9.63 -9.90
N LEU A 69 -8.60 9.02 -9.81
CA LEU A 69 -7.68 9.24 -8.68
C LEU A 69 -6.69 10.39 -8.92
N ASN A 70 -6.84 11.14 -10.03
CA ASN A 70 -5.99 12.25 -10.43
C ASN A 70 -4.49 11.95 -10.25
N THR A 71 -4.04 10.82 -10.81
CA THR A 71 -2.66 10.36 -10.68
C THR A 71 -2.01 10.07 -12.03
N SER A 72 -0.72 9.71 -12.03
CA SER A 72 0.01 9.39 -13.25
C SER A 72 -0.20 7.94 -13.69
N ALA A 73 -0.24 7.71 -15.00
CA ALA A 73 -0.26 6.37 -15.58
C ALA A 73 0.86 5.49 -15.01
N ALA A 74 2.06 6.05 -14.85
CA ALA A 74 3.21 5.35 -14.27
C ALA A 74 2.95 4.85 -12.83
N THR A 75 2.16 5.57 -12.03
CA THR A 75 1.79 5.13 -10.68
C THR A 75 0.83 3.96 -10.72
N ILE A 76 -0.15 3.98 -11.63
CA ILE A 76 -1.07 2.86 -11.84
C ILE A 76 -0.31 1.63 -12.36
N THR A 77 0.58 1.80 -13.35
CA THR A 77 1.39 0.70 -13.90
C THR A 77 2.26 0.05 -12.82
N ARG A 78 2.89 0.84 -11.94
CA ARG A 78 3.64 0.29 -10.80
C ARG A 78 2.73 -0.50 -9.86
N GLY A 79 1.55 0.02 -9.52
CA GLY A 79 0.57 -0.68 -8.69
C GLY A 79 0.14 -2.02 -9.31
N SER A 80 -0.28 -2.02 -10.57
CA SER A 80 -0.70 -3.23 -11.29
C SER A 80 0.41 -4.28 -11.38
N ASN A 81 1.65 -3.86 -11.66
CA ASN A 81 2.77 -4.80 -11.72
C ASN A 81 3.14 -5.36 -10.34
N MET A 82 2.99 -4.58 -9.26
CA MET A 82 3.22 -5.09 -7.91
C MET A 82 2.20 -6.13 -7.50
N LEU A 83 0.92 -5.94 -7.83
CA LEU A 83 -0.11 -6.93 -7.51
C LEU A 83 0.17 -8.30 -8.16
N LYS A 84 0.84 -8.35 -9.32
CA LYS A 84 1.21 -9.61 -9.98
C LYS A 84 2.30 -10.40 -9.23
N THR A 85 3.03 -9.78 -8.32
CA THR A 85 4.12 -10.41 -7.56
C THR A 85 3.74 -10.72 -6.11
N VAL A 86 2.52 -10.37 -5.68
CA VAL A 86 2.05 -10.64 -4.32
C VAL A 86 1.50 -12.06 -4.26
N GLU A 87 1.80 -12.75 -3.16
CA GLU A 87 1.29 -14.09 -2.90
C GLU A 87 -0.25 -14.14 -2.96
N PRO A 88 -0.85 -15.17 -3.59
CA PRO A 88 -2.31 -15.24 -3.77
C PRO A 88 -3.13 -15.10 -2.48
N ASP A 89 -2.64 -15.67 -1.38
CA ASP A 89 -3.32 -15.60 -0.08
C ASP A 89 -3.37 -14.17 0.47
N ILE A 90 -2.29 -13.40 0.28
CA ILE A 90 -2.24 -11.99 0.68
C ILE A 90 -3.15 -11.16 -0.22
N LEU A 91 -3.15 -11.40 -1.54
CA LEU A 91 -4.07 -10.72 -2.46
C LEU A 91 -5.53 -10.95 -2.08
N LYS A 92 -5.91 -12.20 -1.80
CA LYS A 92 -7.26 -12.55 -1.36
C LYS A 92 -7.63 -11.88 -0.05
N TRP A 93 -6.71 -11.85 0.92
CA TRP A 93 -6.92 -11.17 2.19
C TRP A 93 -7.15 -9.66 1.98
N ILE A 94 -6.30 -9.00 1.19
CA ILE A 94 -6.43 -7.56 0.88
C ILE A 94 -7.75 -7.28 0.16
N ASP A 95 -8.10 -8.04 -0.88
CA ASP A 95 -9.36 -7.87 -1.63
C ASP A 95 -10.56 -7.98 -0.67
N THR A 96 -10.55 -8.97 0.22
CA THR A 96 -11.60 -9.16 1.22
C THR A 96 -11.70 -7.96 2.17
N LYS A 97 -10.57 -7.40 2.62
CA LYS A 97 -10.56 -6.26 3.55
C LYS A 97 -10.93 -4.93 2.90
N LEU A 98 -10.65 -4.75 1.61
CA LEU A 98 -10.90 -3.49 0.90
C LEU A 98 -12.25 -3.47 0.19
N ASN A 99 -12.67 -4.59 -0.40
CA ASN A 99 -13.82 -4.70 -1.30
C ASN A 99 -14.95 -5.57 -0.73
N GLY A 100 -14.72 -6.23 0.40
CA GLY A 100 -15.66 -7.18 0.99
C GLY A 100 -15.55 -8.58 0.37
N THR A 101 -16.39 -9.50 0.84
CA THR A 101 -16.43 -10.87 0.30
C THR A 101 -17.24 -10.86 -0.99
N LYS A 102 -16.62 -11.20 -2.13
CA LYS A 102 -17.34 -11.47 -3.37
C LYS A 102 -18.14 -12.77 -3.16
N THR A 103 -19.45 -12.64 -2.95
CA THR A 103 -20.40 -13.75 -2.82
C THR A 103 -20.49 -14.55 -4.10
#